data_AF-A0A916RIN3-F1
#
_entry.id   AF-A0A916RIN3-F1
#
_cell.length_a   1.000
_cell.length_b   1.000
_cell.length_c   1.000
_cell.angle_alpha   90.00
_cell.angle_beta   90.00
_cell.angle_gamma   90.00
#
_symmetry.space_group_name_H-M   'P 1'
#
loop_
_entity.id
_entity.type
_entity.pdbx_description
1 polymer ?
#
loop_
_entity_poly.entity_id
_entity_poly.type
_entity_poly.pdbx_seq_one_letter_code
_entity_poly.pdbx_strand_id
1 'polypeptide(L)'
;MPDAILFLVSQPYLSGKRFKQLQAGLSGASALPSAVVRMEGAGQSAMDALDRLVANQARDILIQPVGLPFSDSLMAWLPGALGAWQRDAGIDDLKLSLANDQIGDDTVLSALVASALAGADDARPVDVENGSIDGKGWDDVPPYRDHLLVCTGPRCTYRRAGLLRDVLNAELSRQGVMRQTLVATTGCLFPCNKGPMVAHYPAGRWYALNTERDVATFVETVLVKRRPLSQFVIHEANTHDYA
;
A
#
# COMPACT_ATOMS: atom_id res chain seq x y z
N MET A 1 -19.44 7.50 -22.48
CA MET A 1 -18.59 6.34 -22.17
C MET A 1 -17.24 6.90 -21.78
N PRO A 2 -16.56 6.34 -20.78
CA PRO A 2 -15.24 6.83 -20.40
C PRO A 2 -14.27 6.76 -21.59
N ASP A 3 -13.35 7.72 -21.67
CA ASP A 3 -12.27 7.78 -22.65
C ASP A 3 -10.94 7.22 -22.10
N ALA A 4 -10.85 6.98 -20.79
CA ALA A 4 -9.74 6.29 -20.15
C ALA A 4 -10.18 5.52 -18.88
N ILE A 5 -9.33 4.62 -18.41
CA ILE A 5 -9.55 3.84 -17.18
C ILE A 5 -8.31 3.83 -16.27
N LEU A 6 -8.53 4.09 -14.98
CA LEU A 6 -7.52 3.89 -13.94
C LEU A 6 -7.91 2.69 -13.08
N PHE A 7 -7.14 1.61 -13.18
CA PHE A 7 -7.28 0.44 -12.32
C PHE A 7 -6.55 0.65 -10.99
N LEU A 8 -7.28 0.51 -9.88
CA LEU A 8 -6.73 0.60 -8.53
C LEU A 8 -6.68 -0.80 -7.91
N VAL A 9 -5.47 -1.33 -7.69
CA VAL A 9 -5.24 -2.64 -7.08
C VAL A 9 -5.00 -2.47 -5.58
N SER A 10 -5.77 -3.14 -4.74
CA SER A 10 -5.54 -3.21 -3.28
C SER A 10 -5.01 -4.58 -2.89
N GLN A 11 -3.70 -4.69 -2.68
CA GLN A 11 -3.00 -5.91 -2.27
C GLN A 11 -1.71 -5.56 -1.51
N PRO A 12 -1.68 -5.64 -0.16
CA PRO A 12 -0.52 -5.24 0.66
C PRO A 12 0.72 -6.14 0.53
N TYR A 13 0.55 -7.40 0.09
CA TYR A 13 1.63 -8.38 -0.02
C TYR A 13 1.83 -8.89 -1.46
N LEU A 14 1.77 -7.98 -2.43
CA LEU A 14 2.00 -8.31 -3.84
C LEU A 14 3.45 -8.05 -4.23
N SER A 15 4.14 -9.06 -4.77
CA SER A 15 5.51 -8.89 -5.26
C SER A 15 5.53 -8.04 -6.54
N GLY A 16 6.63 -7.31 -6.78
CA GLY A 16 6.77 -6.49 -7.99
C GLY A 16 6.64 -7.29 -9.29
N LYS A 17 7.12 -8.55 -9.32
CA LYS A 17 6.95 -9.44 -10.48
C LYS A 17 5.48 -9.75 -10.75
N ARG A 18 4.73 -10.14 -9.71
CA ARG A 18 3.29 -10.45 -9.83
C ARG A 18 2.48 -9.21 -10.17
N PHE A 19 2.83 -8.05 -9.60
CA PHE A 19 2.17 -6.79 -9.93
C PHE A 19 2.37 -6.41 -11.40
N LYS A 20 3.59 -6.53 -11.94
CA LYS A 20 3.85 -6.28 -13.37
C LYS A 20 3.03 -7.20 -14.28
N GLN A 21 2.89 -8.47 -13.91
CA GLN A 21 2.06 -9.42 -14.65
C GLN A 21 0.58 -9.00 -14.66
N LEU A 22 0.03 -8.63 -13.49
CA LEU A 22 -1.34 -8.12 -13.38
C LEU A 22 -1.53 -6.83 -14.19
N GLN A 23 -0.59 -5.89 -14.08
CA GLN A 23 -0.61 -4.63 -14.82
C GLN A 23 -0.63 -4.87 -16.34
N ALA A 24 0.23 -5.76 -16.85
CA ALA A 24 0.24 -6.10 -18.27
C ALA A 24 -1.08 -6.74 -18.73
N GLY A 25 -1.66 -7.63 -17.90
CA GLY A 25 -2.96 -8.26 -18.20
C GLY A 25 -4.11 -7.26 -18.28
N LEU A 26 -4.23 -6.38 -17.27
CA LEU A 26 -5.29 -5.37 -17.23
C LEU A 26 -5.17 -4.35 -18.37
N SER A 27 -3.97 -3.83 -18.60
CA SER A 27 -3.74 -2.88 -19.69
C SER A 27 -3.92 -3.52 -21.07
N GLY A 28 -3.50 -4.76 -21.25
CA GLY A 28 -3.67 -5.49 -22.52
C GLY A 28 -5.12 -5.88 -22.82
N ALA A 29 -5.95 -6.08 -21.80
CA ALA A 29 -7.37 -6.37 -21.96
C ALA A 29 -8.23 -5.11 -22.13
N SER A 30 -7.71 -3.93 -21.83
CA SER A 30 -8.45 -2.68 -21.97
C SER A 30 -8.41 -2.15 -23.40
N ALA A 31 -9.57 -1.86 -23.97
CA ALA A 31 -9.68 -1.14 -25.25
C ALA A 31 -9.47 0.38 -25.11
N LEU A 32 -9.39 0.89 -23.87
CA LEU A 32 -9.19 2.31 -23.56
C LEU A 32 -7.76 2.56 -23.09
N PRO A 33 -7.21 3.79 -23.28
CA PRO A 33 -6.05 4.24 -22.54
C PRO A 33 -6.19 3.91 -21.04
N SER A 34 -5.20 3.21 -20.48
CA SER A 34 -5.28 2.71 -19.12
C SER A 34 -4.03 2.95 -18.30
N ALA A 35 -4.25 3.15 -17.00
CA ALA A 35 -3.20 3.11 -15.98
C ALA A 35 -3.56 2.07 -14.91
N VAL A 36 -2.56 1.43 -14.33
CA VAL A 36 -2.74 0.47 -13.24
C VAL A 36 -1.86 0.89 -12.08
N VAL A 37 -2.47 1.11 -10.93
CA VAL A 37 -1.79 1.55 -9.71
C VAL A 37 -2.06 0.56 -8.60
N ARG A 38 -1.01 0.16 -7.89
CA ARG A 38 -1.13 -0.53 -6.61
C ARG A 38 -1.25 0.51 -5.51
N MET A 39 -2.32 0.41 -4.71
CA MET A 39 -2.58 1.36 -3.63
C MET A 39 -1.53 1.21 -2.52
N GLU A 40 -1.13 -0.01 -2.18
CA GLU A 40 -0.15 -0.29 -1.13
C GLU A 40 1.21 -0.68 -1.71
N GLY A 41 2.21 0.21 -1.75
CA GLY A 41 3.58 -0.17 -2.09
C GLY A 41 4.34 0.91 -2.88
N ALA A 42 5.59 0.61 -3.23
CA ALA A 42 6.43 1.43 -4.12
C ALA A 42 5.78 1.70 -5.49
N GLY A 43 5.82 2.95 -5.97
CA GLY A 43 5.40 3.31 -7.32
C GLY A 43 4.69 4.66 -7.43
N GLN A 44 3.98 4.84 -8.54
CA GLN A 44 3.13 6.00 -8.79
C GLN A 44 1.88 5.93 -7.91
N SER A 45 1.47 7.05 -7.32
CA SER A 45 0.19 7.12 -6.64
C SER A 45 -0.97 7.18 -7.64
N ALA A 46 -2.20 6.96 -7.16
CA ALA A 46 -3.40 7.11 -7.98
C ALA A 46 -3.50 8.52 -8.59
N MET A 47 -3.10 9.55 -7.83
CA MET A 47 -3.12 10.94 -8.29
C MET A 47 -2.07 11.20 -9.37
N ASP A 48 -0.84 10.68 -9.20
CA ASP A 48 0.20 10.79 -10.24
C ASP A 48 -0.24 10.10 -11.55
N ALA A 49 -1.04 9.02 -11.46
CA ALA A 49 -1.59 8.35 -12.63
C ALA A 49 -2.73 9.16 -13.29
N LEU A 50 -3.58 9.82 -12.50
CA LEU A 50 -4.60 10.73 -13.02
C LEU A 50 -3.97 11.93 -13.73
N ASP A 51 -2.94 12.55 -13.15
CA ASP A 51 -2.18 13.65 -13.76
C ASP A 51 -1.68 13.24 -15.16
N ARG A 52 -1.18 12.01 -15.31
CA ARG A 52 -0.71 11.47 -16.59
C ARG A 52 -1.82 11.19 -17.59
N LEU A 53 -2.93 10.61 -17.15
CA LEU A 53 -4.08 10.36 -18.03
C LEU A 53 -4.63 11.68 -18.59
N VAL A 54 -4.76 12.69 -17.72
CA VAL A 54 -5.20 14.02 -18.10
C VAL A 54 -4.21 14.73 -19.02
N ALA A 55 -2.90 14.61 -18.75
CA ALA A 55 -1.86 15.13 -19.64
C ALA A 55 -1.91 14.49 -21.03
N ASN A 56 -2.38 13.24 -21.11
CA ASN A 56 -2.66 12.52 -22.36
C ASN A 56 -4.10 12.73 -22.87
N GLN A 57 -4.71 13.88 -22.53
CA GLN A 57 -6.00 14.35 -23.04
C GLN A 57 -7.24 13.57 -22.59
N ALA A 58 -7.16 12.67 -21.60
CA ALA A 58 -8.35 12.04 -21.03
C ALA A 58 -9.23 13.07 -20.29
N ARG A 59 -10.57 12.93 -20.42
CA ARG A 59 -11.57 13.83 -19.83
C ARG A 59 -12.74 13.11 -19.17
N ASP A 60 -13.05 11.87 -19.52
CA ASP A 60 -14.04 11.03 -18.81
C ASP A 60 -13.35 9.74 -18.33
N ILE A 61 -12.82 9.77 -17.10
CA ILE A 61 -11.97 8.69 -16.57
C ILE A 61 -12.79 7.80 -15.62
N LEU A 62 -12.85 6.50 -15.93
CA LEU A 62 -13.39 5.49 -15.03
C LEU A 62 -12.32 5.04 -14.05
N ILE A 63 -12.58 5.14 -12.75
CA ILE A 63 -11.73 4.60 -11.69
C ILE A 63 -12.29 3.23 -11.31
N GLN A 64 -11.53 2.18 -11.58
CA GLN A 64 -11.95 0.80 -11.39
C GLN A 64 -11.15 0.14 -10.27
N PRO A 65 -11.75 -0.10 -9.09
CA PRO A 65 -11.18 -0.99 -8.09
C PRO A 65 -10.95 -2.40 -8.65
N VAL A 66 -9.81 -2.99 -8.34
CA VAL A 66 -9.41 -4.34 -8.73
C VAL A 66 -9.03 -5.13 -7.47
N GLY A 67 -9.85 -6.14 -7.18
CA GLY A 67 -9.78 -6.98 -5.99
C GLY A 67 -11.17 -7.53 -5.69
N LEU A 68 -11.25 -8.74 -5.14
CA LEU A 68 -12.51 -9.40 -4.82
C LEU A 68 -12.46 -9.93 -3.36
N PRO A 69 -13.01 -9.19 -2.38
CA PRO A 69 -13.41 -7.78 -2.45
C PRO A 69 -12.21 -6.82 -2.50
N PHE A 70 -12.47 -5.58 -2.90
CA PHE A 70 -11.57 -4.45 -2.68
C PHE A 70 -11.65 -3.97 -1.21
N SER A 71 -10.67 -3.18 -0.75
CA SER A 71 -10.66 -2.73 0.66
C SER A 71 -11.80 -1.76 0.98
N ASP A 72 -12.63 -2.09 1.96
CA ASP A 72 -13.68 -1.21 2.49
C ASP A 72 -13.15 0.16 2.92
N SER A 73 -11.99 0.16 3.59
CA SER A 73 -11.37 1.39 4.09
C SER A 73 -10.91 2.31 2.95
N LEU A 74 -10.47 1.74 1.83
CA LEU A 74 -10.11 2.49 0.63
C LEU A 74 -11.37 2.94 -0.10
N MET A 75 -12.39 2.08 -0.26
CA MET A 75 -13.67 2.46 -0.86
C MET A 75 -14.34 3.63 -0.14
N ALA A 76 -14.37 3.62 1.20
CA ALA A 76 -14.96 4.69 1.98
C ALA A 76 -14.21 6.02 1.85
N TRP A 77 -12.91 5.99 1.57
CA TRP A 77 -12.06 7.17 1.52
C TRP A 77 -11.86 7.74 0.10
N LEU A 78 -11.81 6.88 -0.91
CA LEU A 78 -11.51 7.24 -2.31
C LEU A 78 -12.40 8.36 -2.88
N PRO A 79 -13.74 8.37 -2.69
CA PRO A 79 -14.59 9.44 -3.22
C PRO A 79 -14.15 10.83 -2.76
N GLY A 80 -13.80 10.97 -1.49
CA GLY A 80 -13.31 12.25 -0.93
C GLY A 80 -11.95 12.65 -1.50
N ALA A 81 -11.06 11.68 -1.71
CA ALA A 81 -9.74 11.91 -2.29
C ALA A 81 -9.80 12.33 -3.77
N LEU A 82 -10.59 11.60 -4.57
CA LEU A 82 -10.83 11.90 -5.99
C LEU A 82 -11.50 13.27 -6.15
N GLY A 83 -12.51 13.57 -5.32
CA GLY A 83 -13.19 14.87 -5.35
C GLY A 83 -12.27 16.03 -4.94
N ALA A 84 -11.33 15.81 -4.01
CA ALA A 84 -10.32 16.82 -3.68
C ALA A 84 -9.36 17.05 -4.85
N TRP A 85 -8.77 15.98 -5.40
CA TRP A 85 -7.85 16.08 -6.53
C TRP A 85 -8.51 16.73 -7.76
N GLN A 86 -9.76 16.37 -8.09
CA GLN A 86 -10.47 16.93 -9.25
C GLN A 86 -10.73 18.43 -9.10
N ARG A 87 -11.04 18.91 -7.88
CA ARG A 87 -11.16 20.35 -7.60
C ARG A 87 -9.83 21.06 -7.76
N ASP A 88 -8.75 20.48 -7.24
CA ASP A 88 -7.41 21.05 -7.29
C ASP A 88 -6.86 21.08 -8.73
N ALA A 89 -7.23 20.12 -9.56
CA ALA A 89 -6.86 20.07 -10.97
C ALA A 89 -7.42 21.28 -11.75
N GLY A 90 -8.62 21.77 -11.39
CA GLY A 90 -9.21 22.97 -11.98
C GLY A 90 -9.47 22.86 -13.50
N ILE A 91 -9.73 21.65 -13.99
CA ILE A 91 -9.93 21.37 -15.42
C ILE A 91 -11.43 21.35 -15.73
N ASP A 92 -11.84 22.23 -16.62
CA ASP A 92 -13.21 22.26 -17.14
C ASP A 92 -13.55 20.95 -17.86
N ASP A 93 -14.80 20.50 -17.71
CA ASP A 93 -15.35 19.28 -18.31
C ASP A 93 -14.65 17.95 -17.94
N LEU A 94 -13.74 17.95 -16.96
CA LEU A 94 -13.16 16.71 -16.42
C LEU A 94 -14.19 15.97 -15.57
N LYS A 95 -14.43 14.69 -15.89
CA LYS A 95 -15.31 13.79 -15.17
C LYS A 95 -14.55 12.57 -14.66
N LEU A 96 -14.69 12.30 -13.36
CA LEU A 96 -14.24 11.05 -12.74
C LEU A 96 -15.46 10.23 -12.31
N SER A 97 -15.47 8.94 -12.61
CA SER A 97 -16.49 8.01 -12.14
C SER A 97 -15.83 6.88 -11.36
N LEU A 98 -16.17 6.68 -10.09
CA LEU A 98 -15.67 5.53 -9.30
C LEU A 98 -16.65 4.36 -9.43
N ALA A 99 -16.18 3.25 -9.99
CA ALA A 99 -16.94 2.00 -10.07
C ALA A 99 -16.92 1.24 -8.74
N ASN A 100 -17.86 0.30 -8.60
CA ASN A 100 -17.78 -0.75 -7.58
C ASN A 100 -16.73 -1.79 -7.99
N ASP A 101 -16.29 -2.61 -7.03
CA ASP A 101 -15.61 -3.86 -7.34
C ASP A 101 -16.62 -4.89 -7.90
N GLN A 102 -16.12 -6.08 -8.24
CA GLN A 102 -16.91 -7.12 -8.90
C GLN A 102 -17.50 -8.15 -7.91
N ILE A 103 -17.57 -7.87 -6.60
CA ILE A 103 -18.03 -8.89 -5.62
C ILE A 103 -19.47 -9.35 -5.84
N GLY A 104 -20.31 -8.52 -6.47
CA GLY A 104 -21.69 -8.83 -6.84
C GLY A 104 -21.93 -9.04 -8.34
N ASP A 105 -20.88 -9.22 -9.14
CA ASP A 105 -21.01 -9.41 -10.59
C ASP A 105 -20.99 -10.91 -10.95
N ASP A 106 -22.17 -11.46 -11.24
CA ASP A 106 -22.35 -12.88 -11.58
C ASP A 106 -21.52 -13.31 -12.80
N THR A 107 -21.27 -12.42 -13.77
CA THR A 107 -20.48 -12.75 -14.96
C THR A 107 -19.03 -12.96 -14.57
N VAL A 108 -18.49 -12.06 -13.74
CA VAL A 108 -17.11 -12.15 -13.25
C VAL A 108 -16.93 -13.35 -12.33
N LEU A 109 -17.87 -13.57 -11.40
CA LEU A 109 -17.84 -14.72 -10.49
C LEU A 109 -17.93 -16.04 -11.25
N SER A 110 -18.82 -16.13 -12.25
CA SER A 110 -18.94 -17.33 -13.09
C SER A 110 -17.68 -17.59 -13.91
N ALA A 111 -17.06 -16.55 -14.47
CA ALA A 111 -15.79 -16.67 -15.19
C ALA A 111 -14.64 -17.12 -14.26
N LEU A 112 -14.59 -16.60 -13.03
CA LEU A 112 -13.62 -17.02 -12.03
C LEU A 112 -13.77 -18.51 -11.69
N VAL A 113 -15.00 -18.96 -11.42
CA VAL A 113 -15.30 -20.37 -11.15
C VAL A 113 -14.95 -21.25 -12.36
N ALA A 114 -15.35 -20.86 -13.56
CA ALA A 114 -15.06 -21.61 -14.78
C ALA A 114 -13.54 -21.74 -15.00
N SER A 115 -12.79 -20.65 -14.83
CA SER A 115 -11.33 -20.66 -14.92
C SER A 115 -10.68 -21.54 -13.85
N ALA A 116 -11.21 -21.54 -12.62
CA ALA A 116 -10.69 -22.35 -11.53
C ALA A 116 -10.89 -23.85 -11.80
N LEU A 117 -12.08 -24.24 -12.28
CA LEU A 117 -12.40 -25.63 -12.63
C LEU A 117 -11.59 -26.12 -13.84
N ALA A 118 -11.36 -25.27 -14.84
CA ALA A 118 -10.53 -25.61 -16.00
C ALA A 118 -9.05 -25.87 -15.63
N GLY A 119 -8.56 -25.24 -14.55
CA GLY A 119 -7.22 -25.45 -14.02
C GLY A 119 -7.12 -26.53 -12.94
N ALA A 120 -8.18 -27.30 -12.70
CA ALA A 120 -8.21 -28.27 -11.60
C ALA A 120 -7.17 -29.40 -11.77
N ASP A 121 -6.89 -29.81 -13.00
CA ASP A 121 -5.89 -30.85 -13.29
C ASP A 121 -4.45 -30.39 -13.03
N ASP A 122 -4.20 -29.06 -13.07
CA ASP A 122 -2.91 -28.46 -12.72
C ASP A 122 -2.78 -28.18 -11.21
N ALA A 123 -3.83 -28.43 -10.43
CA ALA A 123 -3.82 -28.21 -9.00
C ALA A 123 -2.85 -29.17 -8.30
N ARG A 124 -2.01 -28.62 -7.40
CA ARG A 124 -1.11 -29.44 -6.61
C ARG A 124 -1.87 -30.09 -5.46
N PRO A 125 -1.71 -31.39 -5.21
CA PRO A 125 -2.30 -32.02 -4.04
C PRO A 125 -1.75 -31.37 -2.77
N VAL A 126 -2.60 -31.29 -1.74
CA VAL A 126 -2.15 -30.89 -0.41
C VAL A 126 -1.33 -32.05 0.18
N ASP A 127 -0.07 -31.78 0.48
CA ASP A 127 0.80 -32.73 1.17
C ASP A 127 0.40 -32.79 2.65
N VAL A 128 -0.43 -33.76 3.00
CA VAL A 128 -0.92 -33.96 4.38
C VAL A 128 0.15 -34.57 5.27
N GLU A 129 1.10 -35.32 4.69
CA GLU A 129 2.13 -36.02 5.46
C GLU A 129 3.25 -35.07 5.89
N ASN A 130 3.66 -34.16 5.02
CA ASN A 130 4.73 -33.19 5.30
C ASN A 130 4.23 -31.76 5.53
N GLY A 131 2.91 -31.53 5.38
CA GLY A 131 2.30 -30.25 5.66
C GLY A 131 2.39 -29.91 7.16
N SER A 132 2.99 -28.78 7.48
CA SER A 132 3.15 -28.33 8.87
C SER A 132 2.78 -26.85 8.99
N ILE A 133 1.99 -26.52 10.00
CA ILE A 133 1.76 -25.13 10.43
C ILE A 133 2.90 -24.62 11.31
N ASP A 134 3.68 -25.54 11.88
CA ASP A 134 4.89 -25.27 12.63
C ASP A 134 6.11 -25.37 11.72
N GLY A 135 7.22 -24.75 12.11
CA GLY A 135 8.43 -24.84 11.32
C GLY A 135 9.61 -24.16 11.97
N LYS A 136 10.76 -24.28 11.32
CA LYS A 136 11.98 -23.63 11.79
C LYS A 136 11.80 -22.10 11.79
N GLY A 137 12.01 -21.48 12.94
CA GLY A 137 11.98 -20.02 13.10
C GLY A 137 10.64 -19.44 13.55
N TRP A 138 9.73 -20.27 14.07
CA TRP A 138 8.42 -19.84 14.61
C TRP A 138 8.33 -19.90 16.14
N ASP A 139 9.25 -20.59 16.82
CA ASP A 139 9.22 -20.76 18.28
C ASP A 139 9.69 -19.53 19.05
N ASP A 140 10.67 -18.81 18.49
CA ASP A 140 11.35 -17.70 19.15
C ASP A 140 11.12 -16.39 18.40
N VAL A 141 10.91 -15.30 19.15
CA VAL A 141 10.93 -13.95 18.59
C VAL A 141 12.35 -13.68 18.10
N PRO A 142 12.57 -13.38 16.80
CA PRO A 142 13.91 -13.06 16.33
C PRO A 142 14.46 -11.84 17.09
N PRO A 143 15.77 -11.77 17.34
CA PRO A 143 16.37 -10.78 18.24
C PRO A 143 16.46 -9.38 17.61
N TYR A 144 15.34 -8.85 17.14
CA TYR A 144 15.22 -7.48 16.66
C TYR A 144 15.35 -6.51 17.83
N ARG A 145 16.18 -5.49 17.65
CA ARG A 145 16.35 -4.40 18.61
C ARG A 145 15.30 -3.32 18.43
N ASP A 146 14.91 -3.11 17.17
CA ASP A 146 14.01 -2.04 16.76
C ASP A 146 12.83 -2.63 15.99
N HIS A 147 11.62 -2.18 16.32
CA HIS A 147 10.39 -2.54 15.62
C HIS A 147 9.77 -1.27 15.07
N LEU A 148 9.65 -1.20 13.75
CA LEU A 148 9.06 -0.08 13.02
C LEU A 148 7.69 -0.50 12.52
N LEU A 149 6.64 0.09 13.09
CA LEU A 149 5.26 -0.13 12.73
C LEU A 149 4.81 0.98 11.77
N VAL A 150 4.78 0.66 10.48
CA VAL A 150 4.49 1.59 9.39
C VAL A 150 2.98 1.64 9.14
N CYS A 151 2.38 2.82 9.28
CA CYS A 151 0.96 3.02 9.01
C CYS A 151 0.68 2.94 7.49
N THR A 152 -0.06 1.91 7.05
CA THR A 152 -0.50 1.76 5.65
C THR A 152 -2.00 2.01 5.48
N GLY A 153 -2.61 2.73 6.41
CA GLY A 153 -4.01 3.17 6.28
C GLY A 153 -4.20 4.14 5.09
N PRO A 154 -5.40 4.20 4.48
CA PRO A 154 -5.68 4.97 3.26
C PRO A 154 -5.09 6.39 3.20
N ARG A 155 -5.21 7.15 4.29
CA ARG A 155 -4.73 8.54 4.37
C ARG A 155 -3.21 8.66 4.46
N CYS A 156 -2.54 7.70 5.12
CA CYS A 156 -1.08 7.64 5.12
C CYS A 156 -0.59 7.18 3.74
N THR A 157 -1.26 6.20 3.13
CA THR A 157 -0.98 5.75 1.76
C THR A 157 -1.10 6.89 0.74
N TYR A 158 -2.13 7.73 0.86
CA TYR A 158 -2.27 8.95 0.07
C TYR A 158 -1.08 9.90 0.24
N ARG A 159 -0.58 10.03 1.47
CA ARG A 159 0.65 10.77 1.78
C ARG A 159 1.92 9.96 1.52
N ARG A 160 1.84 8.97 0.62
CA ARG A 160 2.93 8.12 0.15
C ARG A 160 3.55 7.18 1.21
N ALA A 161 2.83 6.84 2.29
CA ALA A 161 3.27 5.80 3.23
C ALA A 161 3.36 4.40 2.62
N GLY A 162 2.66 4.14 1.50
CA GLY A 162 2.82 2.90 0.73
C GLY A 162 4.28 2.68 0.29
N LEU A 163 5.00 3.78 0.01
CA LEU A 163 6.43 3.75 -0.32
C LEU A 163 7.32 3.62 0.93
N LEU A 164 6.85 4.11 2.08
CA LEU A 164 7.68 4.30 3.28
C LEU A 164 8.31 2.99 3.76
N ARG A 165 7.58 1.87 3.71
CA ARG A 165 8.14 0.54 4.04
C ARG A 165 9.31 0.16 3.14
N ASP A 166 9.16 0.36 1.83
CA ASP A 166 10.17 -0.04 0.84
C ASP A 166 11.41 0.86 0.95
N VAL A 167 11.21 2.17 1.12
CA VAL A 167 12.29 3.14 1.37
C VAL A 167 13.01 2.83 2.69
N LEU A 168 12.28 2.51 3.76
CA LEU A 168 12.87 2.07 5.03
C LEU A 168 13.71 0.81 4.84
N ASN A 169 13.19 -0.24 4.20
CA ASN A 169 13.94 -1.48 3.98
C ASN A 169 15.23 -1.26 3.18
N ALA A 170 15.17 -0.43 2.14
CA ALA A 170 16.34 -0.07 1.34
C ALA A 170 17.38 0.68 2.20
N GLU A 171 16.93 1.63 3.01
CA GLU A 171 17.80 2.45 3.85
C GLU A 171 18.41 1.67 5.03
N LEU A 172 17.63 0.80 5.67
CA LEU A 172 18.09 -0.11 6.72
C LEU A 172 19.17 -1.06 6.19
N SER A 173 19.02 -1.52 4.94
CA SER A 173 20.02 -2.34 4.25
C SER A 173 21.29 -1.53 3.97
N ARG A 174 21.14 -0.30 3.44
CA ARG A 174 22.24 0.62 3.14
C ARG A 174 23.07 0.97 4.37
N GLN A 175 22.44 1.16 5.52
CA GLN A 175 23.10 1.51 6.78
C GLN A 175 23.46 0.30 7.65
N GLY A 176 23.25 -0.93 7.16
CA GLY A 176 23.70 -2.15 7.84
C GLY A 176 22.90 -2.55 9.09
N VAL A 177 21.69 -2.01 9.28
CA VAL A 177 20.83 -2.28 10.46
C VAL A 177 19.62 -3.17 10.14
N MET A 178 19.41 -3.57 8.88
CA MET A 178 18.28 -4.41 8.44
C MET A 178 18.08 -5.69 9.29
N ARG A 179 19.16 -6.37 9.68
CA ARG A 179 19.07 -7.60 10.48
C ARG A 179 18.67 -7.38 11.96
N GLN A 180 18.70 -6.13 12.42
CA GLN A 180 18.38 -5.73 13.79
C GLN A 180 17.03 -4.99 13.89
N THR A 181 16.36 -4.78 12.75
CA THR A 181 15.15 -3.97 12.68
C THR A 181 14.03 -4.74 11.98
N LEU A 182 12.92 -4.97 12.69
CA LEU A 182 11.69 -5.44 12.07
C LEU A 182 10.94 -4.26 11.48
N VAL A 183 10.52 -4.37 10.22
CA VAL A 183 9.57 -3.43 9.61
C VAL A 183 8.25 -4.15 9.37
N ALA A 184 7.24 -3.79 10.13
CA ALA A 184 5.88 -4.32 10.03
C ALA A 184 4.91 -3.24 9.55
N THR A 185 3.83 -3.63 8.88
CA THR A 185 2.77 -2.72 8.44
C THR A 185 1.57 -2.82 9.36
N THR A 186 0.90 -1.69 9.61
CA THR A 186 -0.32 -1.62 10.41
C THR A 186 -1.44 -0.94 9.63
N GLY A 187 -2.67 -1.12 10.11
CA GLY A 187 -3.77 -0.23 9.76
C GLY A 187 -3.53 1.22 10.22
N CYS A 188 -4.61 2.02 10.22
CA CYS A 188 -4.54 3.42 10.63
C CYS A 188 -4.11 3.57 12.11
N LEU A 189 -3.02 4.31 12.34
CA LEU A 189 -2.54 4.62 13.69
C LEU A 189 -3.13 5.89 14.31
N PHE A 190 -3.64 6.82 13.49
CA PHE A 190 -4.07 8.18 13.87
C PHE A 190 -2.93 9.05 14.48
N PRO A 191 -3.06 10.38 14.54
CA PRO A 191 -3.94 11.23 13.73
C PRO A 191 -3.44 11.32 12.28
N CYS A 192 -4.31 11.03 11.32
CA CYS A 192 -3.94 10.90 9.89
C CYS A 192 -3.30 12.16 9.28
N ASN A 193 -3.61 13.35 9.79
CA ASN A 193 -3.09 14.61 9.26
C ASN A 193 -1.60 14.82 9.55
N LYS A 194 -1.01 14.03 10.46
CA LYS A 194 0.43 14.03 10.75
C LYS A 194 1.19 12.90 10.04
N GLY A 195 0.53 12.11 9.20
CA GLY A 195 1.17 11.05 8.43
C GLY A 195 1.95 11.58 7.21
N PRO A 196 2.73 10.72 6.52
CA PRO A 196 2.94 9.31 6.78
C PRO A 196 3.79 9.10 8.04
N MET A 197 3.49 8.05 8.82
CA MET A 197 4.10 7.86 10.13
C MET A 197 4.56 6.44 10.40
N VAL A 198 5.56 6.34 11.27
CA VAL A 198 6.10 5.09 11.82
C VAL A 198 6.13 5.16 13.34
N ALA A 199 5.60 4.15 14.01
CA ALA A 199 5.81 3.98 15.45
C ALA A 199 7.05 3.12 15.68
N HIS A 200 7.98 3.60 16.51
CA HIS A 200 9.22 2.93 16.88
C HIS A 200 9.10 2.33 18.27
N TYR A 201 9.11 1.00 18.33
CA TYR A 201 9.15 0.23 19.56
C TYR A 201 10.55 -0.40 19.73
N PRO A 202 11.13 -0.47 20.94
CA PRO A 202 10.54 -0.14 22.23
C PRO A 202 10.62 1.34 22.65
N ALA A 203 11.18 2.22 21.82
CA ALA A 203 11.37 3.64 22.18
C ALA A 203 10.08 4.40 22.48
N GLY A 204 8.92 3.90 22.04
CA GLY A 204 7.61 4.50 22.29
C GLY A 204 7.37 5.78 21.50
N ARG A 205 8.17 6.09 20.46
CA ARG A 205 8.08 7.35 19.71
C ARG A 205 7.51 7.13 18.32
N TRP A 206 6.63 8.03 17.91
CA TRP A 206 6.02 8.01 16.60
C TRP A 206 6.60 9.16 15.79
N TYR A 207 7.07 8.86 14.59
CA TYR A 207 7.76 9.81 13.72
C TYR A 207 6.95 10.02 12.45
N ALA A 208 6.86 11.27 11.99
CA ALA A 208 6.38 11.60 10.65
C ALA A 208 7.57 11.65 9.68
N LEU A 209 7.61 10.76 8.69
CA LEU A 209 8.73 10.64 7.74
C LEU A 209 8.22 10.89 6.32
N ASN A 210 8.27 12.15 5.87
CA ASN A 210 7.59 12.60 4.66
C ASN A 210 8.43 12.39 3.39
N THR A 211 9.75 12.33 3.54
CA THR A 211 10.69 12.24 2.41
C THR A 211 11.70 11.11 2.59
N GLU A 212 12.33 10.67 1.50
CA GLU A 212 13.45 9.71 1.58
C GLU A 212 14.62 10.25 2.41
N ARG A 213 14.82 11.58 2.40
CA ARG A 213 15.82 12.25 3.25
C ARG A 213 15.45 12.15 4.73
N ASP A 214 14.17 12.26 5.07
CA ASP A 214 13.67 12.10 6.43
C ASP A 214 13.95 10.67 6.92
N VAL A 215 13.70 9.68 6.06
CA VAL A 215 13.99 8.27 6.33
C VAL A 215 15.49 8.04 6.57
N ALA A 216 16.35 8.57 5.70
CA ALA A 216 17.80 8.46 5.86
C ALA A 216 18.29 9.09 7.18
N THR A 217 17.77 10.28 7.50
CA THR A 217 18.09 11.00 8.75
C THR A 217 17.61 10.23 9.98
N PHE A 218 16.41 9.65 9.91
CA PHE A 218 15.83 8.81 10.95
C PHE A 218 16.67 7.55 11.21
N VAL A 219 17.00 6.79 10.17
CA VAL A 219 17.81 5.56 10.30
C VAL A 219 19.19 5.90 10.88
N GLU A 220 19.85 6.94 10.38
CA GLU A 220 21.17 7.33 10.87
C GLU A 220 21.13 7.81 12.33
N THR A 221 20.18 8.67 12.68
CA THR A 221 20.16 9.32 13.99
C THR A 221 19.58 8.41 15.06
N VAL A 222 18.43 7.80 14.78
CA VAL A 222 17.66 7.04 15.77
C VAL A 222 18.16 5.62 15.88
N LEU A 223 18.40 4.94 14.75
CA LEU A 223 18.71 3.51 14.75
C LEU A 223 20.22 3.23 14.82
N VAL A 224 21.05 4.03 14.13
CA VAL A 224 22.51 3.87 14.16
C VAL A 224 23.14 4.61 15.33
N LYS A 225 22.93 5.93 15.43
CA LYS A 225 23.55 6.77 16.48
C LYS A 225 22.84 6.73 17.83
N ARG A 226 21.65 6.11 17.91
CA ARG A 226 20.85 5.94 19.14
C ARG A 226 20.52 7.28 19.82
N ARG A 227 20.19 8.30 19.04
CA ARG A 227 19.77 9.63 19.53
C ARG A 227 18.33 9.93 19.12
N PRO A 228 17.54 10.62 19.96
CA PRO A 228 16.20 11.04 19.58
C PRO A 228 16.27 12.04 18.43
N LEU A 229 15.30 11.96 17.53
CA LEU A 229 15.09 12.90 16.43
C LEU A 229 13.84 13.74 16.73
N SER A 230 13.91 14.56 17.78
CA SER A 230 12.74 15.19 18.43
C SER A 230 11.88 16.03 17.49
N GLN A 231 12.48 16.68 16.49
CA GLN A 231 11.76 17.51 15.53
C GLN A 231 10.87 16.71 14.55
N PHE A 232 11.02 15.38 14.52
CA PHE A 232 10.18 14.47 13.72
C PHE A 232 9.13 13.75 14.56
N VAL A 233 9.19 13.87 15.90
CA VAL A 233 8.29 13.17 16.81
C VAL A 233 6.91 13.83 16.78
N ILE A 234 5.87 13.03 16.53
CA ILE A 234 4.48 13.48 16.49
C ILE A 234 3.65 13.01 17.68
N HIS A 235 4.13 11.98 18.38
CA HIS A 235 3.54 11.39 19.58
C HIS A 235 4.61 10.57 20.31
N GLU A 236 4.55 10.56 21.63
CA GLU A 236 5.35 9.70 22.52
C GLU A 236 4.37 8.96 23.41
N ALA A 237 4.42 7.63 23.37
CA ALA A 237 3.58 6.76 24.17
C ALA A 237 4.08 6.81 25.61
N ASN A 238 3.28 7.41 26.51
CA ASN A 238 3.61 7.46 27.93
C ASN A 238 3.61 6.05 28.51
N THR A 239 4.70 5.66 29.15
CA THR A 239 4.81 4.39 29.89
C THR A 239 4.18 4.44 31.29
N HIS A 240 3.46 5.52 31.65
CA HIS A 240 3.12 5.85 33.04
C HIS A 240 1.63 5.83 33.41
N ASP A 241 0.70 5.53 32.50
CA ASP A 241 -0.75 5.65 32.76
C ASP A 241 -1.51 4.31 32.80
N TYR A 242 -0.86 3.24 33.24
CA TYR A 242 -1.57 2.01 33.64
C TYR A 242 -1.34 1.76 35.14
N ALA A 243 -1.92 2.64 35.96
CA ALA A 243 -2.11 2.42 37.40
C ALA A 243 -3.57 2.04 37.67
#